data_AF-A0A963W865-F1
#
_entry.id   AF-A0A963W865-F1
#
_cell.length_a   1.000
_cell.length_b   1.000
_cell.length_c   1.000
_cell.angle_alpha   90.00
_cell.angle_beta   90.00
_cell.angle_gamma   90.00
#
_symmetry.space_group_name_H-M   'P 1'
#
loop_
_entity.id
_entity.type
_entity.pdbx_description
1 polymer ?
#
loop_
_entity_poly.entity_id
_entity_poly.type
_entity_poly.pdbx_seq_one_letter_code
_entity_poly.pdbx_strand_id
1 'polypeptide(L)'
;MDELRRLMGKGNNFLWLYLALMVPTYILPYMGSNSLLAGVATFGATAPQFLVHLVCLIALCVFAHLRGKIIDKTWLVALPIAAGVFDMTPILNWIPLVPTALHVAALVIGMKDDADIPPPEDTFS
;
A
#
# COMPACT_ATOMS: atom_id res chain seq x y z
N MET A 1 -3.61 -0.89 20.22
CA MET A 1 -2.80 -1.61 19.20
C MET A 1 -3.39 -2.97 18.85
N ASP A 2 -4.15 -3.59 19.76
CA ASP A 2 -4.67 -4.94 19.61
C ASP A 2 -5.79 -5.06 18.58
N GLU A 3 -6.70 -4.07 18.52
CA GLU A 3 -7.75 -4.00 17.48
C GLU A 3 -7.15 -3.90 16.06
N LEU A 4 -6.07 -3.13 15.89
CA LEU A 4 -5.39 -2.99 14.60
C LEU A 4 -4.76 -4.33 14.18
N ARG A 5 -4.11 -5.02 15.12
CA ARG A 5 -3.55 -6.37 14.88
C ARG A 5 -4.65 -7.38 14.56
N ARG A 6 -5.79 -7.31 15.24
CA ARG A 6 -6.95 -8.17 15.00
C ARG A 6 -7.57 -7.93 13.61
N LEU A 7 -7.70 -6.66 13.21
CA LEU A 7 -8.17 -6.29 11.88
C LEU A 7 -7.21 -6.81 10.80
N MET A 8 -5.90 -6.68 11.01
CA MET A 8 -4.87 -7.06 10.04
C MET A 8 -4.43 -8.52 10.08
N GLY A 9 -4.86 -9.28 11.10
CA GLY A 9 -4.53 -10.69 11.27
C GLY A 9 -5.17 -11.58 10.20
N LYS A 10 -6.31 -11.17 9.65
CA LYS A 10 -6.96 -11.89 8.53
C LYS A 10 -6.46 -11.36 7.19
N GLY A 11 -5.94 -12.24 6.33
CA GLY A 11 -5.54 -11.88 4.96
C GLY A 11 -6.65 -11.22 4.15
N ASN A 12 -7.91 -11.65 4.34
CA ASN A 12 -9.07 -11.04 3.69
C ASN A 12 -9.31 -9.58 4.11
N ASN A 13 -9.10 -9.23 5.38
CA ASN A 13 -9.25 -7.85 5.83
C ASN A 13 -8.13 -6.96 5.27
N PHE A 14 -6.91 -7.49 5.20
CA PHE A 14 -5.80 -6.81 4.54
C PHE A 14 -6.12 -6.52 3.08
N LEU A 15 -6.66 -7.50 2.33
CA LEU A 15 -7.10 -7.32 0.95
C LEU A 15 -8.08 -6.14 0.81
N TRP A 16 -9.16 -6.13 1.60
CA TRP A 16 -10.20 -5.10 1.47
C TRP A 16 -9.71 -3.70 1.86
N LEU A 17 -8.94 -3.58 2.95
CA LEU A 17 -8.37 -2.30 3.38
C LEU A 17 -7.37 -1.75 2.35
N TYR A 18 -6.53 -2.64 1.81
CA TYR A 18 -5.54 -2.28 0.81
C TYR A 18 -6.20 -1.87 -0.51
N LEU A 19 -7.20 -2.61 -1.00
CA LEU A 19 -7.96 -2.25 -2.20
C LEU A 19 -8.70 -0.92 -2.04
N ALA A 20 -9.32 -0.68 -0.89
CA ALA A 20 -10.04 0.58 -0.63
C ALA A 20 -9.12 1.80 -0.70
N LEU A 21 -7.84 1.66 -0.34
CA LEU A 21 -6.84 2.72 -0.45
C LEU A 21 -6.18 2.79 -1.83
N MET A 22 -6.06 1.65 -2.50
CA MET A 22 -5.45 1.53 -3.83
C MET A 22 -6.36 2.12 -4.93
N VAL A 23 -7.69 2.04 -4.80
CA VAL A 23 -8.61 2.63 -5.79
C VAL A 23 -8.44 4.15 -5.94
N PRO A 24 -8.41 4.94 -4.85
CA PRO A 24 -8.13 6.37 -4.94
C PRO A 24 -6.80 6.70 -5.62
N THR A 25 -5.74 5.91 -5.41
CA THR A 25 -4.41 6.16 -6.02
C THR A 25 -4.40 5.97 -7.53
N TYR A 26 -5.41 5.30 -8.11
CA TYR A 26 -5.58 5.26 -9.58
C TYR A 26 -6.41 6.41 -10.14
N ILE A 27 -7.33 6.97 -9.36
CA ILE A 27 -8.24 8.02 -9.82
C ILE A 27 -7.58 9.40 -9.70
N LEU A 28 -6.96 9.67 -8.56
CA LEU A 28 -6.31 10.95 -8.24
C LEU A 28 -5.27 11.38 -9.29
N PRO A 29 -4.44 10.49 -9.88
CA PRO A 29 -3.50 10.83 -10.93
C PRO A 29 -4.07 11.61 -12.10
N TYR A 30 -5.28 11.27 -12.54
CA TYR A 30 -5.96 11.94 -13.66
C TYR A 30 -6.36 13.38 -13.32
N MET A 31 -6.33 13.75 -12.04
CA MET A 31 -6.52 15.10 -11.53
C MET A 31 -5.19 15.81 -11.25
N GLY A 32 -4.07 15.31 -11.77
CA GLY A 32 -2.76 15.95 -11.60
C GLY A 32 -2.14 15.81 -10.21
N SER A 33 -2.56 14.83 -9.41
CA SER A 33 -2.02 14.59 -8.06
C SER A 33 -0.67 13.84 -8.04
N ASN A 34 -0.10 13.53 -9.20
CA ASN A 34 1.13 12.73 -9.35
C ASN A 34 2.39 13.50 -8.97
N SER A 35 2.36 14.82 -8.95
CA SER A 35 3.48 15.60 -8.46
C SER A 35 3.00 16.89 -7.86
N LEU A 36 3.71 17.37 -6.85
CA LEU A 36 3.44 18.66 -6.25
C LEU A 36 3.55 19.79 -7.28
N LEU A 37 4.53 19.71 -8.19
CA LEU A 37 4.73 20.68 -9.28
C LEU A 37 3.56 20.70 -10.27
N ALA A 38 3.08 19.53 -10.72
CA ALA A 38 1.94 19.44 -11.63
C ALA A 38 0.63 19.91 -10.95
N GLY A 39 0.44 19.54 -9.67
CA GLY A 39 -0.68 19.99 -8.88
C GLY A 39 -0.71 21.50 -8.70
N VAL A 40 0.44 22.11 -8.37
CA VAL A 40 0.57 23.57 -8.20
C VAL A 40 0.38 24.31 -9.53
N ALA A 41 0.93 23.80 -10.63
CA ALA A 41 0.76 24.39 -11.95
C ALA A 41 -0.70 24.35 -12.44
N THR A 42 -1.49 23.37 -12.01
CA THR A 42 -2.87 23.16 -12.47
C THR A 42 -3.91 23.79 -11.52
N PHE A 43 -3.66 23.81 -10.21
CA PHE A 43 -4.66 24.18 -9.19
C PHE A 43 -4.19 25.28 -8.20
N GLY A 44 -2.95 25.78 -8.32
CA GLY A 44 -2.42 26.83 -7.44
C GLY A 44 -1.76 26.33 -6.15
N ALA A 45 -1.52 27.25 -5.20
CA ALA A 45 -0.64 27.05 -4.04
C ALA A 45 -1.00 25.90 -3.08
N THR A 46 -2.22 25.34 -3.18
CA THR A 46 -2.62 24.12 -2.48
C THR A 46 -3.22 23.15 -3.48
N ALA A 47 -2.52 22.04 -3.72
CA ALA A 47 -3.04 20.91 -4.48
C ALA A 47 -3.60 19.87 -3.48
N PRO A 48 -4.81 20.03 -2.92
CA PRO A 48 -5.36 19.10 -1.93
C PRO A 48 -5.39 17.66 -2.43
N GLN A 49 -5.60 17.46 -3.74
CA GLN A 49 -5.54 16.17 -4.40
C GLN A 49 -4.16 15.49 -4.29
N PHE A 50 -3.06 16.25 -4.28
CA PHE A 50 -1.71 15.71 -4.04
C PHE A 50 -1.58 15.19 -2.61
N LEU A 51 -2.10 15.93 -1.63
CA LEU A 51 -2.06 15.51 -0.22
C LEU A 51 -2.90 14.26 0.01
N VAL A 52 -4.11 14.20 -0.56
CA VAL A 52 -4.96 13.01 -0.47
C VAL A 52 -4.27 11.80 -1.10
N HIS A 53 -3.67 11.98 -2.29
CA HIS A 53 -2.92 10.91 -2.95
C HIS A 53 -1.73 10.44 -2.09
N LEU A 54 -0.94 11.37 -1.56
CA LEU A 54 0.19 11.06 -0.70
C LEU A 54 -0.23 10.31 0.57
N VAL A 55 -1.33 10.71 1.21
CA VAL A 55 -1.88 10.02 2.39
C VAL A 55 -2.30 8.59 2.03
N CYS A 56 -2.94 8.37 0.88
CA CYS A 56 -3.28 7.02 0.43
C CYS A 56 -2.05 6.15 0.22
N LEU A 57 -1.00 6.66 -0.45
CA LEU A 57 0.25 5.94 -0.67
C LEU A 57 0.97 5.61 0.65
N ILE A 58 1.03 6.55 1.59
CA ILE A 58 1.60 6.32 2.92
C ILE A 58 0.78 5.26 3.67
N ALA A 59 -0.55 5.34 3.62
CA ALA A 59 -1.42 4.36 4.28
C ALA A 59 -1.22 2.94 3.72
N LEU A 60 -1.07 2.79 2.40
CA LEU A 60 -0.72 1.52 1.76
C LEU A 60 0.62 0.97 2.27
N CYS A 61 1.62 1.83 2.45
CA CYS A 61 2.91 1.44 3.03
C CYS A 61 2.76 0.99 4.49
N VAL A 62 2.00 1.73 5.30
CA VAL A 62 1.75 1.38 6.70
C VAL A 62 1.04 0.02 6.81
N PHE A 63 -0.01 -0.21 6.02
CA PHE A 63 -0.72 -1.48 6.02
C PHE A 63 0.16 -2.64 5.52
N ALA A 64 0.97 -2.43 4.49
CA ALA A 64 1.95 -3.40 4.04
C ALA A 64 2.98 -3.75 5.12
N HIS A 65 3.49 -2.75 5.85
CA HIS A 65 4.45 -2.96 6.93
C HIS A 65 3.85 -3.74 8.09
N LEU A 66 2.65 -3.33 8.54
CA LEU A 66 1.95 -3.99 9.64
C LEU A 66 1.60 -5.44 9.31
N ARG A 67 1.13 -5.73 8.09
CA ARG A 67 0.87 -7.11 7.64
C ARG A 67 2.18 -7.88 7.52
N GLY A 68 3.23 -7.26 6.97
CA GLY A 68 4.56 -7.85 6.87
C GLY A 68 5.13 -8.29 8.21
N LYS A 69 4.83 -7.58 9.32
CA LYS A 69 5.22 -8.01 10.68
C LYS A 69 4.45 -9.22 11.20
N ILE A 70 3.24 -9.48 10.69
CA ILE A 70 2.42 -10.64 11.09
C ILE A 70 2.91 -11.89 10.37
N ILE A 71 3.20 -11.80 9.07
CA ILE A 71 3.61 -12.93 8.22
C ILE A 71 5.15 -13.10 8.09
N ASP A 72 5.91 -12.45 8.97
CA ASP A 72 7.39 -12.40 8.96
C ASP A 72 8.04 -12.01 7.61
N LYS A 73 7.38 -11.10 6.88
CA LYS A 73 7.87 -10.50 5.62
C LYS A 73 7.87 -8.99 5.74
N THR A 74 8.71 -8.44 6.62
CA THR A 74 8.86 -6.99 6.83
C THR A 74 9.24 -6.25 5.55
N TRP A 75 9.89 -6.92 4.60
CA TRP A 75 10.23 -6.40 3.26
C TRP A 75 9.01 -6.12 2.37
N LEU A 76 7.80 -6.60 2.72
CA LEU A 76 6.57 -6.39 1.94
C LEU A 76 6.24 -4.90 1.75
N VAL A 77 6.68 -4.03 2.67
CA VAL A 77 6.54 -2.58 2.56
C VAL A 77 7.32 -1.97 1.39
N ALA A 78 8.39 -2.63 0.92
CA ALA A 78 9.18 -2.13 -0.20
C ALA A 78 8.36 -2.05 -1.50
N LEU A 79 7.38 -2.94 -1.69
CA LEU A 79 6.52 -2.99 -2.88
C LEU A 79 5.65 -1.72 -3.04
N PRO A 80 4.81 -1.32 -2.06
CA PRO A 80 4.06 -0.07 -2.17
C PRO A 80 4.94 1.18 -2.11
N ILE A 81 6.11 1.13 -1.46
CA ILE A 81 7.06 2.26 -1.52
C ILE A 81 7.54 2.46 -2.96
N ALA A 82 7.98 1.37 -3.62
CA ALA A 82 8.39 1.43 -5.01
C ALA A 82 7.23 1.90 -5.89
N ALA A 83 6.02 1.37 -5.71
CA ALA A 83 4.83 1.80 -6.45
C ALA A 83 4.58 3.31 -6.29
N GLY A 84 4.65 3.83 -5.05
CA GLY A 84 4.50 5.24 -4.76
C GLY A 84 5.57 6.11 -5.41
N VAL A 85 6.82 5.64 -5.55
CA VAL A 85 7.87 6.36 -6.29
C VAL A 85 7.51 6.44 -7.78
N PHE A 86 7.05 5.35 -8.38
CA PHE A 86 6.60 5.36 -9.79
C PHE A 86 5.39 6.28 -10.00
N ASP A 87 4.44 6.27 -9.06
CA ASP A 87 3.25 7.13 -9.11
C ASP A 87 3.60 8.62 -8.93
N MET A 88 4.54 8.94 -8.04
CA MET A 88 4.92 10.32 -7.71
C MET A 88 5.98 10.92 -8.65
N THR A 89 6.60 10.10 -9.50
CA THR A 89 7.62 10.57 -10.43
C THR A 89 6.97 10.92 -11.78
N PRO A 90 7.04 12.20 -12.21
CA PRO A 90 6.63 12.58 -13.56
C PRO A 90 7.38 11.71 -14.58
N ILE A 91 6.74 11.40 -15.72
CA ILE A 91 7.24 10.48 -16.77
C ILE A 91 7.05 9.00 -16.43
N LEU A 92 7.41 8.55 -15.22
CA LEU A 92 7.23 7.13 -14.83
C LEU A 92 5.77 6.74 -14.65
N ASN A 93 4.93 7.66 -14.17
CA ASN A 93 3.49 7.45 -13.99
C ASN A 93 2.75 7.14 -15.32
N TRP A 94 3.29 7.51 -16.49
CA TRP A 94 2.66 7.19 -17.78
C TRP A 94 2.53 5.68 -18.05
N ILE A 95 3.25 4.84 -17.31
CA ILE A 95 3.14 3.39 -17.38
C ILE A 95 2.47 2.89 -16.09
N PRO A 96 1.13 2.90 -16.00
CA PRO A 96 0.41 2.51 -14.78
C PRO A 96 0.56 1.01 -14.45
N LEU A 97 1.11 0.22 -15.37
CA LEU A 97 1.30 -1.22 -15.18
C LEU A 97 2.31 -1.55 -14.08
N VAL A 98 3.36 -0.74 -13.88
CA VAL A 98 4.41 -1.03 -12.90
C VAL A 98 3.90 -0.85 -11.46
N PRO A 99 3.32 0.31 -11.06
CA PRO A 99 2.67 0.45 -9.75
C PRO A 99 1.62 -0.64 -9.50
N THR A 100 0.84 -0.97 -10.54
CA THR A 100 -0.18 -2.02 -10.45
C THR A 100 0.41 -3.38 -10.14
N ALA A 101 1.45 -3.79 -10.85
CA ALA A 101 2.11 -5.06 -10.60
C ALA A 101 2.69 -5.13 -9.18
N LEU A 102 3.25 -4.03 -8.68
CA LEU A 102 3.81 -3.95 -7.33
C LEU A 102 2.72 -4.04 -6.24
N HIS A 103 1.60 -3.33 -6.42
CA HIS A 103 0.46 -3.43 -5.51
C HIS A 103 -0.19 -4.81 -5.52
N VAL A 104 -0.36 -5.42 -6.71
CA VAL A 104 -0.88 -6.79 -6.84
C VAL A 104 0.07 -7.80 -6.18
N ALA A 105 1.38 -7.65 -6.36
CA ALA A 105 2.36 -8.49 -5.67
C ALA A 105 2.26 -8.35 -4.14
N ALA A 106 2.09 -7.13 -3.63
CA ALA A 106 1.91 -6.88 -2.20
C ALA A 106 0.62 -7.54 -1.67
N LEU A 107 -0.47 -7.49 -2.44
CA LEU A 107 -1.73 -8.16 -2.14
C LEU A 107 -1.58 -9.68 -2.11
N VAL A 108 -1.06 -10.28 -3.18
CA VAL A 108 -0.90 -11.75 -3.29
C VAL A 108 -0.01 -12.30 -2.18
N ILE A 109 1.10 -11.62 -1.86
CA ILE A 109 2.00 -12.06 -0.79
C ILE A 109 1.37 -11.80 0.58
N GLY A 110 0.71 -10.65 0.76
CA GLY A 110 0.08 -10.26 2.04
C GLY A 110 -1.17 -11.07 2.38
N MET A 111 -1.83 -11.66 1.38
CA MET A 111 -2.99 -12.55 1.57
C MET A 111 -2.63 -13.95 2.03
N LYS A 112 -1.35 -14.36 2.04
CA LYS A 112 -0.97 -15.67 2.56
C LYS A 112 -1.42 -15.80 4.01
N ASP A 113 -2.15 -16.87 4.29
CA ASP A 113 -2.68 -17.18 5.63
C ASP A 113 -1.57 -17.65 6.57
N ASP A 114 -1.78 -17.41 7.87
CA ASP A 114 -0.91 -17.89 8.95
C ASP A 114 -0.94 -19.43 9.11
N ALA A 115 -1.71 -20.14 8.27
CA ALA A 115 -1.81 -21.60 8.28
C ALA A 115 -0.48 -22.31 7.94
N ASP A 116 0.48 -21.58 7.35
CA ASP A 116 1.84 -22.07 7.07
C ASP A 116 2.82 -21.78 8.22
N ILE A 117 2.38 -21.11 9.29
CA ILE A 117 3.17 -20.95 10.51
C ILE A 117 2.90 -22.19 11.35
N PRO A 118 3.89 -23.11 11.48
CA PRO A 118 3.70 -24.28 12.33
C PRO A 118 3.32 -23.80 13.74
N PRO A 119 2.38 -24.49 14.42
CA PRO A 119 2.08 -24.16 15.81
C PRO A 119 3.40 -24.14 16.58
N PRO A 120 3.57 -23.21 17.56
CA PRO A 120 4.75 -23.22 18.39
C PRO A 120 4.89 -24.65 18.92
N GLU A 121 6.03 -25.27 18.68
CA GLU A 121 6.40 -26.56 19.27
C GLU A 121 6.03 -26.44 20.74
N ASP A 122 4.93 -27.08 21.09
CA ASP A 122 4.56 -27.36 22.45
C ASP A 122 5.78 -28.08 22.97
N THR A 123 6.62 -27.33 23.68
CA THR A 123 7.70 -27.86 24.51
C THR A 123 6.99 -28.73 25.52
N PHE A 124 6.77 -29.99 25.12
CA PHE A 124 6.21 -31.03 25.94
C PHE A 124 7.15 -31.23 27.13
N SER A 125 6.50 -31.42 28.29
CA SER A 125 7.02 -31.96 29.56
C SER A 125 8.04 -31.14 30.34
#